data_AF-A0A2S2NFA5-F1
#
_entry.id   AF-A0A2S2NFA5-F1
#
_cell.length_a   1.000
_cell.length_b   1.000
_cell.length_c   1.000
_cell.angle_alpha   90.00
_cell.angle_beta   90.00
_cell.angle_gamma   90.00
#
_symmetry.space_group_name_H-M   'P 1'
#
loop_
_entity.id
_entity.type
_entity.pdbx_description
1 polymer ?
#
loop_
_entity_poly.entity_id
_entity_poly.type
_entity_poly.pdbx_seq_one_letter_code
_entity_poly.pdbx_strand_id
1 'polypeptide(L)'
;MDNENKTPVILDGTFFEVVIVKNEIVKAICMICKEQKNEKKTISGSFKHTSNFRTHMKRVHFTKFEEFENYVKSKTNAQKKNNKSMTNSRQLKVNNLFPSNSGGFKQTQYENNLVNFIVNNMKPISIT
;
A
#
# COMPACT_ATOMS: atom_id res chain seq x y z
N MET A 1 1.08 -23.82 -14.36
CA MET A 1 0.26 -22.65 -13.99
C MET A 1 0.91 -22.06 -12.75
N ASP A 2 2.04 -21.40 -12.95
CA ASP A 2 2.88 -20.93 -11.86
C ASP A 2 2.42 -19.53 -11.51
N ASN A 3 1.40 -19.49 -10.65
CA ASN A 3 0.98 -18.26 -9.99
C ASN A 3 2.11 -17.92 -9.00
N GLU A 4 3.18 -17.29 -9.50
CA GLU A 4 4.32 -16.85 -8.71
C GLU A 4 3.81 -15.91 -7.62
N ASN A 5 3.53 -16.48 -6.45
CA ASN A 5 3.22 -15.74 -5.23
C ASN A 5 4.50 -15.03 -4.78
N LYS A 6 4.86 -13.96 -5.49
CA LYS A 6 6.05 -13.17 -5.23
C LYS A 6 5.94 -12.60 -3.83
N THR A 7 6.85 -13.02 -2.96
CA THR A 7 6.89 -12.59 -1.56
C THR A 7 6.91 -11.05 -1.52
N PRO A 8 5.99 -10.42 -0.74
CA PRO A 8 6.00 -8.98 -0.59
C PRO A 8 7.35 -8.50 -0.10
N VAL A 9 7.83 -7.36 -0.63
CA VAL A 9 9.10 -6.75 -0.26
C VAL A 9 9.25 -6.55 1.26
N ILE A 10 8.14 -6.31 1.96
CA ILE A 10 8.14 -6.13 3.41
C ILE A 10 8.54 -7.41 4.17
N LEU A 11 8.37 -8.59 3.56
CA LEU A 11 8.59 -9.91 4.14
C LEU A 11 9.83 -10.60 3.56
N ASP A 12 10.79 -9.83 3.05
CA ASP A 12 12.01 -10.34 2.39
C ASP A 12 13.15 -10.68 3.37
N GLY A 13 12.91 -10.57 4.67
CA GLY A 13 13.90 -10.82 5.73
C GLY A 13 14.63 -9.57 6.24
N THR A 14 14.55 -8.43 5.56
CA THR A 14 15.27 -7.22 5.97
C THR A 14 14.72 -6.62 7.25
N PHE A 15 13.40 -6.39 7.29
CA PHE A 15 12.71 -5.81 8.45
C PHE A 15 11.87 -6.86 9.18
N PHE A 16 11.32 -7.82 8.42
CA PHE A 16 10.50 -8.90 8.93
C PHE A 16 10.95 -10.23 8.35
N GLU A 17 11.27 -11.17 9.23
CA GLU A 17 11.67 -12.54 8.90
C GLU A 17 10.48 -13.48 9.03
N VAL A 18 10.07 -14.12 7.93
CA VAL A 18 8.91 -15.04 7.93
C VAL A 18 9.26 -16.33 8.66
N VAL A 19 8.44 -16.69 9.66
CA VAL A 19 8.60 -17.93 10.43
C VAL A 19 7.58 -18.97 10.02
N ILE A 20 6.32 -18.56 9.81
CA ILE A 20 5.21 -19.48 9.52
C ILE A 20 4.31 -18.86 8.46
N VAL A 21 3.95 -19.67 7.46
CA VAL A 21 2.89 -19.38 6.49
C VAL A 21 1.83 -20.47 6.58
N LYS A 22 0.59 -20.10 6.92
CA LYS A 22 -0.56 -21.03 6.99
C LYS A 22 -1.79 -20.33 6.43
N ASN A 23 -2.46 -20.93 5.46
CA ASN A 23 -3.76 -20.46 4.92
C ASN A 23 -3.78 -18.94 4.65
N GLU A 24 -2.81 -18.44 3.88
CA GLU A 24 -2.62 -17.00 3.55
C GLU A 24 -2.27 -16.07 4.73
N ILE A 25 -2.20 -16.59 5.96
CA ILE A 25 -1.72 -15.89 7.14
C ILE A 25 -0.23 -16.14 7.29
N VAL A 26 0.52 -15.06 7.50
CA VAL A 26 1.95 -15.09 7.77
C VAL A 26 2.26 -14.56 9.15
N LYS A 27 3.09 -15.31 9.87
CA LYS A 27 3.76 -14.86 11.09
C LYS A 27 5.21 -14.55 10.77
N ALA A 28 5.62 -13.32 11.06
CA ALA A 28 6.99 -12.87 10.88
C ALA A 28 7.52 -12.20 12.16
N ILE A 29 8.82 -12.33 12.40
CA ILE A 29 9.54 -11.69 13.50
C ILE A 29 10.03 -10.33 13.03
N CYS A 30 9.84 -9.29 13.86
CA CYS A 30 10.47 -8.00 13.63
C CYS A 30 11.96 -8.05 14.02
N MET A 31 12.85 -7.77 13.06
CA MET A 31 14.30 -7.79 13.27
C MET A 31 14.76 -6.64 14.16
N ILE A 32 14.15 -5.46 14.05
CA ILE A 32 14.49 -4.29 14.87
C ILE A 32 14.11 -4.53 16.34
N CYS A 33 12.95 -5.14 16.63
CA CYS A 33 12.59 -5.54 18.00
C CYS A 33 13.62 -6.50 18.59
N LYS A 34 14.05 -7.49 17.79
CA LYS A 34 15.03 -8.50 18.19
C LYS A 34 16.38 -7.86 18.54
N GLU A 35 16.83 -6.89 17.75
CA GLU A 35 18.09 -6.17 17.98
C GLU A 35 18.03 -5.18 19.16
N GLN A 36 16.99 -4.36 19.24
CA GLN A 36 16.92 -3.27 20.23
C GLN A 36 16.54 -3.73 21.63
N LYS A 37 15.69 -4.77 21.73
CA LYS A 37 15.10 -5.19 23.01
C LYS A 37 15.44 -6.63 23.40
N ASN A 38 16.19 -7.36 22.57
CA ASN A 38 16.34 -8.82 22.69
C ASN A 38 14.99 -9.57 22.76
N GLU A 39 13.90 -8.94 22.27
CA GLU A 39 12.56 -9.50 22.30
C GLU A 39 12.14 -9.95 20.89
N LYS A 40 11.72 -11.21 20.76
CA LYS A 40 11.17 -11.75 19.50
C LYS A 40 9.71 -11.37 19.34
N LYS A 41 9.46 -10.12 18.95
CA LYS A 41 8.09 -9.67 18.67
C LYS A 41 7.60 -10.26 17.35
N THR A 42 6.67 -11.20 17.46
CA THR A 42 6.05 -11.87 16.31
C THR A 42 4.78 -11.12 15.90
N ILE A 43 4.62 -10.91 14.60
CA ILE A 43 3.47 -10.21 14.01
C ILE A 43 2.80 -11.14 13.02
N SER A 44 1.48 -11.25 13.14
CA SER A 44 0.64 -11.98 12.20
C SER A 44 -0.10 -11.02 11.26
N GLY A 45 -0.17 -11.37 10.00
CA GLY A 45 -0.93 -10.63 8.99
C GLY A 45 -1.23 -11.46 7.76
N SER A 46 -1.99 -10.89 6.82
CA SER A 46 -2.19 -11.51 5.52
C SER A 46 -0.91 -11.43 4.69
N PHE A 47 -0.62 -12.47 3.91
CA PHE A 47 0.47 -12.43 2.93
C PHE A 47 0.24 -11.37 1.84
N LYS A 48 -1.02 -11.16 1.45
CA LYS A 48 -1.40 -10.19 0.42
C LYS A 48 -1.47 -8.76 0.95
N HIS A 49 -1.88 -8.59 2.21
CA HIS A 49 -2.06 -7.29 2.84
C HIS A 49 -1.12 -7.12 4.04
N THR A 50 -0.07 -6.32 3.85
CA THR A 50 1.02 -6.13 4.82
C THR A 50 0.80 -4.94 5.78
N SER A 51 -0.44 -4.46 5.93
CA SER A 51 -0.79 -3.29 6.74
C SER A 51 -0.43 -3.44 8.22
N ASN A 52 -0.50 -4.66 8.77
CA ASN A 52 -0.13 -4.94 10.16
C ASN A 52 1.36 -4.69 10.41
N PHE A 53 2.23 -5.16 9.50
CA PHE A 53 3.67 -4.96 9.57
C PHE A 53 4.04 -3.48 9.48
N ARG A 54 3.38 -2.74 8.57
CA ARG A 54 3.56 -1.29 8.43
C ARG A 54 3.11 -0.54 9.68
N THR A 55 1.96 -0.90 10.24
CA THR A 55 1.45 -0.32 11.48
C THR A 55 2.42 -0.53 12.64
N HIS A 56 3.02 -1.71 12.73
CA HIS A 56 4.02 -1.99 13.74
C HIS A 56 5.27 -1.12 13.60
N MET A 57 5.83 -1.00 12.39
CA MET A 57 6.96 -0.08 12.16
C MET A 57 6.60 1.35 12.56
N LYS A 58 5.43 1.85 12.14
CA LYS A 58 4.99 3.22 12.45
C LYS A 58 4.83 3.48 13.95
N ARG A 59 4.29 2.52 14.71
CA ARG A 59 3.98 2.69 16.13
C ARG A 59 5.14 2.35 17.07
N VAL A 60 5.94 1.34 16.74
CA VAL A 60 6.99 0.80 17.62
C VAL A 60 8.37 1.33 17.24
N HIS A 61 8.63 1.50 15.95
CA HIS A 61 9.93 1.91 15.42
C HIS A 61 9.80 3.18 14.57
N PHE A 62 9.13 4.20 15.12
CA PHE A 62 8.86 5.45 14.42
C PHE A 62 10.14 6.10 13.87
N THR A 63 11.25 6.03 14.61
CA THR A 63 12.57 6.55 14.20
C THR A 63 13.16 5.86 12.97
N LYS A 64 12.79 4.61 12.72
CA LYS A 64 13.23 3.81 11.56
C LYS A 64 12.15 3.69 10.47
N PHE A 65 10.99 4.32 10.66
CA PHE A 65 9.86 4.19 9.76
C PHE A 65 10.12 4.79 8.37
N GLU A 66 10.83 5.91 8.30
CA GLU A 66 11.18 6.54 7.03
C GLU A 66 12.15 5.68 6.19
N GLU A 67 13.18 5.12 6.84
CA GLU A 67 14.12 4.19 6.23
C GLU A 67 13.39 2.96 5.66
N PHE A 68 12.47 2.40 6.44
CA PHE A 68 11.60 1.31 6.02
C PHE A 68 10.74 1.69 4.79
N GLU A 69 10.09 2.84 4.79
CA GLU A 69 9.26 3.29 3.66
C GLU A 69 10.08 3.47 2.38
N ASN A 70 11.28 4.06 2.50
CA ASN A 70 12.19 4.27 1.38
C ASN A 70 12.70 2.93 0.83
N TYR A 71 13.00 1.97 1.71
CA TYR A 71 13.35 0.61 1.32
C TYR A 71 12.23 -0.06 0.51
N VAL A 72 11.00 -0.07 1.04
CA VAL A 72 9.85 -0.71 0.38
C VAL A 72 9.58 -0.07 -0.98
N LYS A 73 9.62 1.27 -1.08
CA LYS A 73 9.43 1.99 -2.34
C LYS A 73 10.51 1.68 -3.37
N SER A 74 11.78 1.72 -2.97
CA SER A 74 12.91 1.49 -3.89
C SER A 74 12.92 0.08 -4.46
N LYS A 75 12.72 -0.95 -3.62
CA LYS A 75 12.64 -2.35 -4.05
C LYS A 75 11.42 -2.66 -4.89
N THR A 76 10.25 -2.09 -4.57
CA THR A 76 9.04 -2.25 -5.40
C THR A 76 9.25 -1.64 -6.79
N ASN A 77 9.91 -0.49 -6.88
CA ASN A 77 10.23 0.14 -8.16
C ASN A 77 11.27 -0.68 -8.96
N ALA A 78 12.26 -1.27 -8.30
CA ALA A 78 13.22 -2.17 -8.94
C ALA A 78 12.53 -3.41 -9.54
N GLN A 79 11.59 -4.02 -8.81
CA GLN A 79 10.80 -5.14 -9.32
C GLN A 79 9.97 -4.76 -10.56
N LYS A 80 9.39 -3.55 -10.60
CA LYS A 80 8.63 -3.06 -11.77
C LYS A 80 9.52 -2.82 -12.99
N LYS A 81 10.73 -2.28 -12.79
CA LYS A 81 11.67 -2.02 -13.89
C LYS A 81 12.13 -3.32 -14.56
N ASN A 82 12.45 -4.35 -13.77
CA ASN A 82 12.89 -5.65 -14.30
C ASN A 82 11.80 -6.39 -15.09
N ASN A 83 10.52 -6.25 -14.71
CA ASN A 83 9.42 -6.84 -15.47
C ASN A 83 9.19 -6.14 -16.82
N LYS A 84 9.59 -4.87 -16.95
CA LYS A 84 9.39 -4.07 -18.17
C LYS A 84 10.45 -4.34 -19.24
N SER A 85 11.63 -4.85 -18.85
CA SER A 85 12.72 -5.18 -19.76
C SER A 85 12.57 -6.54 -20.47
N MET A 86 11.64 -7.41 -20.05
CA MET A 86 11.39 -8.71 -20.70
C MET A 86 10.28 -8.72 -21.76
N THR A 87 9.53 -7.63 -21.96
CA THR A 87 8.49 -7.55 -23.00
C THR A 87 8.94 -6.68 -24.17
N ASN A 88 9.93 -7.16 -24.93
CA ASN A 88 10.29 -6.58 -26.23
C ASN A 88 9.36 -7.11 -27.35
N SER A 89 8.05 -6.98 -27.14
CA SER A 89 7.05 -7.38 -28.14
C SER A 89 5.85 -6.45 -28.03
N ARG A 90 5.79 -5.50 -28.99
CA ARG A 90 4.62 -4.74 -29.46
C ARG A 90 3.41 -4.76 -28.50
N GLN A 91 3.42 -3.90 -27.49
CA GLN A 91 2.16 -3.50 -26.85
C GLN A 91 1.88 -2.04 -27.20
N LEU A 92 0.83 -1.89 -28.01
CA LEU A 92 0.16 -0.64 -28.35
C LEU A 92 0.02 0.24 -27.10
N LYS A 93 0.32 1.53 -27.25
CA LYS A 93 0.03 2.57 -26.26
C LYS A 93 -1.47 2.57 -25.92
N VAL A 94 -1.88 1.88 -24.87
CA VAL A 94 -3.19 2.07 -24.22
C VAL A 94 -3.10 3.25 -23.22
N ASN A 95 -2.44 4.33 -23.63
CA ASN A 95 -2.30 5.53 -22.79
C ASN A 95 -3.56 6.43 -22.83
N ASN A 96 -4.63 6.01 -23.54
CA ASN A 96 -5.82 6.84 -23.76
C ASN A 96 -7.11 6.28 -23.13
N LEU A 97 -7.11 5.17 -22.40
CA LEU A 97 -8.35 4.69 -21.74
C LEU A 97 -8.54 5.23 -20.32
N PHE A 98 -7.47 5.66 -19.65
CA PHE A 98 -7.57 6.35 -18.37
C PHE A 98 -6.51 7.44 -18.31
N PRO A 99 -6.90 8.73 -18.30
CA PRO A 99 -5.97 9.80 -17.96
C PRO A 99 -5.43 9.50 -16.57
N SER A 100 -4.11 9.33 -16.46
CA SER A 100 -3.42 9.36 -15.18
C SER A 100 -3.68 10.74 -14.58
N ASN A 101 -4.68 10.84 -13.70
CA ASN A 101 -4.95 12.02 -12.88
C ASN A 101 -3.83 12.13 -11.83
N SER A 102 -2.64 12.53 -12.28
CA SER A 102 -1.59 13.14 -11.49
C SER A 102 -1.80 14.66 -11.42
N GLY A 103 -3.05 15.09 -11.32
CA GLY A 103 -3.46 16.45 -10.96
C GLY A 103 -4.48 16.28 -9.85
N GLY A 104 -4.31 17.00 -8.74
CA GLY A 104 -5.16 16.90 -7.56
C GLY A 104 -6.63 16.83 -7.95
N PHE A 105 -7.40 15.97 -7.28
CA PHE A 105 -8.85 16.03 -7.32
C PHE A 105 -9.24 17.51 -7.17
N LYS A 106 -9.76 18.12 -8.24
CA LYS A 106 -10.24 19.49 -8.18
C LYS A 106 -11.45 19.43 -7.26
N GLN A 107 -11.18 19.69 -5.98
CA GLN A 107 -12.11 19.74 -4.86
C GLN A 107 -13.43 20.44 -5.25
N THR A 108 -13.31 21.43 -6.14
CA THR A 108 -14.42 22.16 -6.77
C THR A 108 -15.48 21.29 -7.44
N GLN A 109 -15.16 20.18 -8.13
CA GLN A 109 -16.20 19.37 -8.79
C GLN A 109 -17.02 18.54 -7.79
N TYR A 110 -16.38 18.04 -6.73
CA TYR A 110 -17.09 17.35 -5.66
C TYR A 110 -17.98 18.33 -4.87
N GLU A 111 -17.43 19.50 -4.53
CA GLU A 111 -18.16 20.55 -3.82
C GLU A 111 -19.36 21.06 -4.62
N ASN A 112 -19.20 21.27 -5.94
CA ASN A 112 -20.30 21.71 -6.80
C ASN A 112 -21.44 20.68 -6.87
N ASN A 113 -21.12 19.39 -6.91
CA ASN A 113 -22.12 18.33 -6.89
C ASN A 113 -22.86 18.27 -5.54
N LEU A 114 -22.13 18.50 -4.43
CA LEU A 114 -22.70 18.51 -3.09
C LEU A 114 -23.65 19.70 -2.89
N VAL A 115 -23.25 20.90 -3.35
CA VAL A 115 -24.11 22.10 -3.31
C VAL A 115 -25.37 21.90 -4.12
N ASN A 116 -25.27 21.38 -5.35
CA ASN A 116 -26.44 21.12 -6.20
C ASN A 116 -27.40 20.11 -5.56
N PHE A 117 -26.87 19.06 -4.91
CA PHE A 117 -27.70 18.11 -4.19
C PHE A 117 -28.47 18.77 -3.04
N ILE A 118 -27.80 19.62 -2.24
CA ILE A 118 -28.43 20.31 -1.12
C ILE A 118 -29.51 21.28 -1.60
N VAL A 119 -29.20 22.12 -2.59
CA VAL A 119 -30.16 23.10 -3.14
C VAL A 119 -31.41 22.40 -3.70
N ASN A 120 -31.23 21.32 -4.46
CA ASN A 120 -32.36 20.59 -5.05
C ASN A 120 -33.25 19.89 -4.03
N ASN A 121 -32.72 19.55 -2.85
CA ASN A 121 -33.46 18.83 -1.81
C ASN A 121 -33.91 19.71 -0.64
N MET A 122 -33.48 20.98 -0.60
CA MET A 122 -33.98 21.94 0.37
C MET A 122 -35.39 22.41 -0.03
N LYS A 123 -36.38 22.13 0.82
CA LYS A 123 -37.71 22.75 0.70
C LYS A 123 -37.69 24.10 1.42
N PRO A 124 -38.21 25.18 0.81
CA PRO A 124 -38.33 26.45 1.50
C PRO A 124 -39.28 26.30 2.69
N ILE A 125 -38.85 26.78 3.85
CA ILE A 125 -39.70 26.87 5.03
C ILE A 125 -40.61 28.08 4.80
N SER A 126 -41.84 27.83 4.37
CA SER A 126 -42.90 28.84 4.40
C SER A 126 -43.29 29.04 5.85
N ILE A 127 -42.87 30.17 6.44
CA ILE A 127 -43.39 30.63 7.73
C ILE A 127 -44.69 31.36 7.40
N THR A 128 -45.82 30.73 7.68
CA THR A 128 -47.15 31.35 7.66
C THR A 128 -47.41 32.00 9.01
#